data_AF-A0A2S4WFY4-F1
#
_entry.id   AF-A0A2S4WFY4-F1
#
_cell.length_a   1.000
_cell.length_b   1.000
_cell.length_c   1.000
_cell.angle_alpha   90.00
_cell.angle_beta   90.00
_cell.angle_gamma   90.00
#
_symmetry.space_group_name_H-M   'P 1'
#
loop_
_entity.id
_entity.type
_entity.pdbx_description
1 polymer ?
#
loop_
_entity_poly.entity_id
_entity_poly.type
_entity_poly.pdbx_seq_one_letter_code
_entity_poly.pdbx_strand_id
1 'polypeptide(L)'
;MDHRFWNDGLYYHSKAPWAIDANVRAGITATLTLSRVQEEFQLLAQELCRAVGWGVAYYNRLSETMSYLNERIVALDRGEVALQPDHIDALAFAKFPKRQMYKLLLRELRVQLASHGTLMDEWSGDVEWLWKRCQPLGNRGFISEWNEIIQKINDDSPNNGEDVEDELIRSLAGVNIDNDSQNAATTQASHNVNHNLNNTGTSLARRNINNNSQNVGPQPATGGASA
;
A
#
# COMPACT_ATOMS: atom_id res chain seq x y z
N MET A 1 34.43 24.79 -22.91
CA MET A 1 33.39 25.84 -22.84
C MET A 1 32.09 25.15 -23.18
N ASP A 2 31.44 24.53 -22.19
CA ASP A 2 30.50 23.43 -22.47
C ASP A 2 29.07 23.76 -22.00
N HIS A 3 28.82 24.98 -21.51
CA HIS A 3 27.49 25.40 -21.09
C HIS A 3 26.56 25.56 -22.30
N ARG A 4 25.35 24.97 -22.23
CA ARG A 4 24.37 24.92 -23.33
C ARG A 4 24.05 26.30 -23.94
N PHE A 5 24.04 27.35 -23.12
CA PHE A 5 23.90 28.76 -23.55
C PHE A 5 24.93 29.19 -24.61
N TRP A 6 26.19 28.75 -24.53
CA TRP A 6 27.23 29.13 -25.48
C TRP A 6 27.22 28.30 -26.77
N ASN A 7 26.51 27.15 -26.76
CA ASN A 7 26.52 26.13 -27.80
C ASN A 7 25.14 25.88 -28.42
N ASP A 8 24.14 26.75 -28.19
CA ASP A 8 22.76 26.60 -28.70
C ASP A 8 22.60 27.02 -30.18
N GLY A 9 23.70 27.26 -30.89
CA GLY A 9 23.73 27.69 -32.29
C GLY A 9 23.35 29.16 -32.51
N LEU A 10 22.63 29.80 -31.59
CA LEU A 10 22.19 31.19 -31.69
C LEU A 10 23.32 32.16 -31.34
N TYR A 11 24.13 31.83 -30.33
CA TYR A 11 25.17 32.72 -29.81
C TYR A 11 26.60 32.34 -30.20
N TYR A 12 26.79 31.17 -30.81
CA TYR A 12 28.10 30.59 -31.13
C TYR A 12 28.96 31.46 -32.07
N HIS A 13 28.35 32.36 -32.85
CA HIS A 13 29.06 33.28 -33.76
C HIS A 13 28.93 34.76 -33.38
N SER A 14 28.41 35.08 -32.18
CA SER A 14 28.27 36.47 -31.76
C SER A 14 29.64 37.13 -31.59
N LYS A 15 29.85 38.25 -32.30
CA LYS A 15 31.05 39.11 -32.16
C LYS A 15 30.82 40.31 -31.24
N ALA A 16 29.68 40.36 -30.57
CA ALA A 16 29.37 41.46 -29.67
C ALA A 16 30.35 41.46 -28.48
N PRO A 17 30.68 42.63 -27.90
CA PRO A 17 31.66 42.74 -26.80
C PRO A 17 31.36 41.78 -25.62
N TRP A 18 30.08 41.57 -25.30
CA TRP A 18 29.65 40.66 -24.25
C TRP A 18 29.89 39.17 -24.55
N ALA A 19 30.03 38.80 -25.83
CA ALA A 19 30.22 37.42 -26.29
C ALA A 19 31.70 37.05 -26.50
N ILE A 20 32.60 38.03 -26.57
CA ILE A 20 34.04 37.80 -26.77
C ILE A 20 34.86 38.10 -25.51
N ASP A 21 34.44 39.07 -24.68
CA ASP A 21 35.16 39.45 -23.48
C ASP A 21 35.14 38.32 -22.44
N ALA A 22 36.32 37.93 -21.94
CA ALA A 22 36.44 36.80 -21.02
C ALA A 22 35.77 37.05 -19.66
N ASN A 23 35.84 38.27 -19.15
CA ASN A 23 35.27 38.62 -17.85
C ASN A 23 33.75 38.71 -17.94
N VAL A 24 33.20 39.28 -19.03
CA VAL A 24 31.75 39.32 -19.25
C VAL A 24 31.19 37.91 -19.40
N ARG A 25 31.85 37.03 -20.15
CA ARG A 25 31.43 35.61 -20.25
C ARG A 25 31.50 34.88 -18.92
N ALA A 26 32.53 35.13 -18.11
CA ALA A 26 32.65 34.56 -16.77
C ALA A 26 31.51 35.05 -15.86
N GLY A 27 31.20 36.35 -15.88
CA GLY A 27 30.09 36.94 -15.11
C GLY A 27 28.73 36.39 -15.53
N ILE A 28 28.46 36.29 -16.85
CA ILE A 28 27.24 35.68 -17.38
C ILE A 28 27.13 34.21 -16.94
N THR A 29 28.22 33.44 -17.08
CA THR A 29 28.24 32.04 -16.68
C THR A 29 27.99 31.89 -15.17
N ALA A 30 28.66 32.68 -14.33
CA ALA A 30 28.46 32.66 -12.88
C ALA A 30 27.01 33.00 -12.49
N THR A 31 26.40 33.97 -13.15
CA THR A 31 24.99 34.34 -12.91
C THR A 31 24.04 33.22 -13.30
N LEU A 32 24.23 32.60 -14.47
CA LEU A 32 23.42 31.47 -14.92
C LEU A 32 23.59 30.25 -14.01
N THR A 33 24.82 29.96 -13.58
CA THR A 33 25.09 28.89 -12.60
C THR A 33 24.39 29.16 -11.28
N LEU A 34 24.43 30.40 -10.77
CA LEU A 34 23.73 30.77 -9.54
C LEU A 34 22.21 30.57 -9.68
N SER A 35 21.62 31.03 -10.78
CA SER A 35 20.19 30.83 -11.05
C SER A 35 19.82 29.35 -11.13
N ARG A 36 20.68 28.53 -11.76
CA ARG A 36 20.46 27.09 -11.83
C ARG A 36 20.53 26.44 -10.46
N VAL A 37 21.54 26.78 -9.65
CA VAL A 37 21.67 26.28 -8.27
C VAL A 37 20.42 26.65 -7.47
N GLN A 38 19.90 27.87 -7.61
CA GLN A 38 18.67 28.30 -6.93
C GLN A 38 17.45 27.46 -7.35
N GLU A 39 17.32 27.13 -8.63
CA GLU A 39 16.27 26.22 -9.13
C GLU A 39 16.40 24.82 -8.53
N GLU A 40 17.62 24.26 -8.50
CA GLU A 40 17.86 22.93 -7.91
C GLU A 40 17.51 22.91 -6.41
N PHE A 41 17.82 23.96 -5.65
CA PHE A 41 17.40 24.06 -4.25
C PHE A 41 15.87 24.05 -4.09
N GLN A 42 15.13 24.68 -5.00
CA GLN A 42 13.67 24.66 -5.00
C GLN A 42 13.14 23.25 -5.33
N LEU A 43 13.74 22.54 -6.28
CA LEU A 43 13.38 21.16 -6.60
C LEU A 43 13.67 20.23 -5.42
N LEU A 44 14.84 20.34 -4.79
CA LEU A 44 15.18 19.58 -3.58
C LEU A 44 14.18 19.85 -2.44
N ALA A 45 13.73 21.09 -2.27
CA ALA A 45 12.72 21.43 -1.28
C ALA A 45 11.39 20.70 -1.54
N GLN A 46 10.97 20.63 -2.81
CA GLN A 46 9.74 19.93 -3.19
C GLN A 46 9.85 18.42 -2.96
N GLU A 47 10.96 17.81 -3.38
CA GLU A 47 11.18 16.38 -3.15
C GLU A 47 11.31 16.04 -1.66
N LEU A 48 11.94 16.92 -0.86
CA LEU A 48 11.97 16.78 0.59
C LEU A 48 10.55 16.79 1.19
N CYS A 49 9.69 17.71 0.76
CA CYS A 49 8.30 17.76 1.23
C CYS A 49 7.54 16.48 0.85
N ARG A 50 7.77 15.94 -0.36
CA ARG A 50 7.16 14.67 -0.79
C ARG A 50 7.66 13.48 0.03
N ALA A 51 8.97 13.41 0.28
CA ALA A 51 9.55 12.34 1.09
C ALA A 51 9.02 12.36 2.53
N VAL A 52 9.00 13.54 3.17
CA VAL A 52 8.42 13.73 4.50
C VAL A 52 6.94 13.36 4.52
N GLY A 53 6.15 13.88 3.57
CA GLY A 53 4.72 13.59 3.48
C GLY A 53 4.43 12.11 3.26
N TRP A 54 5.23 11.42 2.43
CA TRP A 54 5.14 9.98 2.25
C TRP A 54 5.44 9.21 3.54
N GLY A 55 6.54 9.58 4.24
CA GLY A 55 6.94 8.91 5.48
C GLY A 55 5.86 8.97 6.55
N VAL A 56 5.29 10.17 6.77
CA VAL A 56 4.19 10.40 7.72
C VAL A 56 2.93 9.63 7.31
N ALA A 57 2.50 9.77 6.04
CA ALA A 57 1.27 9.14 5.56
C ALA A 57 1.34 7.61 5.63
N TYR A 58 2.50 7.02 5.33
CA TYR A 58 2.68 5.59 5.37
C TYR A 58 2.66 5.05 6.82
N TYR A 59 3.35 5.73 7.74
CA TYR A 59 3.32 5.39 9.16
C TYR A 59 1.88 5.40 9.71
N ASN A 60 1.15 6.50 9.50
CA ASN A 60 -0.24 6.63 9.96
C ASN A 60 -1.14 5.54 9.38
N ARG A 61 -1.01 5.25 8.08
CA ARG A 61 -1.81 4.20 7.44
C ARG A 61 -1.58 2.83 8.07
N LEU A 62 -0.34 2.49 8.40
CA LEU A 62 -0.02 1.24 9.10
C LEU A 62 -0.68 1.22 10.50
N SER A 63 -0.49 2.27 11.30
CA SER A 63 -1.05 2.38 12.66
C SER A 63 -2.58 2.35 12.68
N GLU A 64 -3.23 3.03 11.74
CA GLU A 64 -4.70 3.02 11.57
C GLU A 64 -5.19 1.63 11.18
N THR A 65 -4.52 0.97 10.23
CA THR A 65 -4.89 -0.39 9.82
C THR A 65 -4.72 -1.38 10.98
N MET A 66 -3.67 -1.24 11.78
CA MET A 66 -3.46 -2.04 12.98
C MET A 66 -4.58 -1.85 14.00
N SER A 67 -4.95 -0.59 14.28
CA SER A 67 -6.05 -0.26 15.21
C SER A 67 -7.37 -0.86 14.72
N TYR A 68 -7.66 -0.72 13.44
CA TYR A 68 -8.84 -1.28 12.79
C TYR A 68 -8.91 -2.82 12.89
N LEU A 69 -7.81 -3.52 12.61
CA LEU A 69 -7.75 -4.98 12.77
C LEU A 69 -7.95 -5.40 14.23
N ASN A 70 -7.37 -4.66 15.18
CA ASN A 70 -7.52 -4.94 16.59
C ASN A 70 -9.00 -4.81 17.04
N GLU A 71 -9.70 -3.76 16.61
CA GLU A 71 -11.14 -3.59 16.88
C GLU A 71 -11.97 -4.77 16.36
N ARG A 72 -11.66 -5.27 15.15
CA ARG A 72 -12.33 -6.46 14.59
C ARG A 72 -12.05 -7.73 15.39
N ILE A 73 -10.83 -7.91 15.90
CA ILE A 73 -10.49 -9.05 16.78
C ILE A 73 -11.32 -8.97 18.08
N VAL A 74 -11.38 -7.80 18.71
CA VAL A 74 -12.16 -7.63 19.96
C VAL A 74 -13.66 -7.85 19.70
N ALA A 75 -14.18 -7.41 18.55
CA ALA A 75 -15.57 -7.69 18.17
C ALA A 75 -15.84 -9.20 17.99
N LEU A 76 -14.90 -9.95 17.39
CA LEU A 76 -14.99 -11.41 17.30
C LEU A 76 -14.96 -12.08 18.67
N ASP A 77 -14.09 -11.62 19.57
CA ASP A 77 -13.94 -12.18 20.91
C ASP A 77 -15.17 -11.92 21.78
N ARG A 78 -15.89 -10.81 21.57
CA ARG A 78 -17.15 -10.50 22.26
C ARG A 78 -18.35 -11.30 21.74
N GLY A 79 -18.36 -11.69 20.46
CA GLY A 79 -19.44 -12.48 19.86
C GLY A 79 -20.81 -11.78 19.76
N GLU A 80 -20.91 -10.50 20.15
CA GLU A 80 -22.17 -9.76 20.25
C GLU A 80 -22.67 -9.19 18.91
N VAL A 81 -21.77 -9.00 17.93
CA VAL A 81 -22.09 -8.38 16.64
C VAL A 81 -21.43 -9.17 15.50
N ALA A 82 -22.23 -9.58 14.51
CA ALA A 82 -21.70 -10.15 13.28
C ALA A 82 -20.86 -9.10 12.53
N LEU A 83 -19.58 -9.38 12.30
CA LEU A 83 -18.69 -8.47 11.57
C LEU A 83 -19.26 -8.19 10.17
N GLN A 84 -19.28 -6.91 9.81
CA GLN A 84 -19.61 -6.50 8.44
C GLN A 84 -18.53 -7.05 7.48
N PRO A 85 -18.93 -7.55 6.29
CA PRO A 85 -18.01 -7.98 5.25
C PRO A 85 -17.04 -6.85 4.89
N ASP A 86 -15.78 -7.21 4.66
CA ASP A 86 -14.72 -6.25 4.39
C ASP A 86 -13.74 -6.78 3.34
N HIS A 87 -13.04 -5.88 2.65
CA HIS A 87 -12.03 -6.21 1.66
C HIS A 87 -10.88 -7.06 2.24
N ILE A 88 -10.57 -6.90 3.52
CA ILE A 88 -9.58 -7.74 4.22
C ILE A 88 -10.05 -9.21 4.31
N ASP A 89 -11.36 -9.45 4.36
CA ASP A 89 -11.91 -10.81 4.38
C ASP A 89 -11.87 -11.50 3.02
N ALA A 90 -11.70 -10.72 1.94
CA ALA A 90 -11.53 -11.25 0.59
C ALA A 90 -10.10 -11.73 0.31
N LEU A 91 -9.15 -11.47 1.22
CA LEU A 91 -7.80 -11.99 1.12
C LEU A 91 -7.84 -13.52 1.19
N ALA A 92 -7.14 -14.18 0.26
CA ALA A 92 -7.20 -15.63 0.07
C ALA A 92 -6.44 -16.42 1.15
N PHE A 93 -6.81 -16.26 2.42
CA PHE A 93 -6.33 -17.06 3.55
C PHE A 93 -7.29 -18.22 3.82
N ALA A 94 -7.66 -18.97 2.77
CA ALA A 94 -8.75 -19.95 2.75
C ALA A 94 -8.69 -21.06 3.83
N LYS A 95 -7.57 -21.18 4.56
CA LYS A 95 -7.37 -22.17 5.62
C LYS A 95 -7.40 -21.59 7.04
N PHE A 96 -7.45 -20.27 7.22
CA PHE A 96 -7.39 -19.63 8.53
C PHE A 96 -8.75 -19.02 8.94
N PRO A 97 -9.24 -19.30 10.15
CA PRO A 97 -10.29 -18.52 10.79
C PRO A 97 -9.96 -17.01 10.78
N LYS A 98 -10.97 -16.15 10.56
CA LYS A 98 -10.80 -14.69 10.46
C LYS A 98 -9.97 -14.08 11.60
N ARG A 99 -10.22 -14.53 12.83
CA ARG A 99 -9.46 -14.09 14.00
C ARG A 99 -7.96 -14.34 13.87
N GLN A 100 -7.58 -15.54 13.43
CA GLN A 100 -6.18 -15.92 13.24
C GLN A 100 -5.55 -15.13 12.09
N MET A 101 -6.30 -14.95 11.00
CA MET A 101 -5.87 -14.11 9.88
C MET A 101 -5.59 -12.66 10.32
N TYR A 102 -6.49 -12.03 11.08
CA TYR A 102 -6.26 -10.66 11.57
C TYR A 102 -5.05 -10.57 12.51
N LYS A 103 -4.83 -11.56 13.37
CA LYS A 103 -3.63 -11.61 14.22
C LYS A 103 -2.34 -11.71 13.40
N LEU A 104 -2.33 -12.53 12.34
CA LEU A 104 -1.18 -12.64 11.45
C LEU A 104 -0.89 -11.32 10.71
N LEU A 105 -1.94 -10.68 10.18
CA LEU A 105 -1.82 -9.37 9.54
C LEU A 105 -1.34 -8.30 10.52
N LEU A 106 -1.87 -8.28 11.75
CA LEU A 106 -1.47 -7.33 12.78
C LEU A 106 0.02 -7.45 13.12
N ARG A 107 0.53 -8.68 13.23
CA ARG A 107 1.97 -8.93 13.45
C ARG A 107 2.82 -8.41 12.29
N GLU A 108 2.46 -8.75 11.05
CA GLU A 108 3.19 -8.27 9.88
C GLU A 108 3.19 -6.73 9.83
N LEU A 109 2.05 -6.09 10.09
CA LEU A 109 1.96 -4.63 10.15
C LEU A 109 2.83 -4.03 11.26
N ARG A 110 2.96 -4.68 12.43
CA ARG A 110 3.90 -4.25 13.48
C ARG A 110 5.35 -4.30 13.01
N VAL A 111 5.74 -5.40 12.36
CA VAL A 111 7.09 -5.55 11.80
C VAL A 111 7.36 -4.46 10.75
N GLN A 112 6.41 -4.22 9.84
CA GLN A 112 6.52 -3.17 8.83
C GLN A 112 6.56 -1.77 9.45
N LEU A 113 5.72 -1.49 10.45
CA LEU A 113 5.69 -0.21 11.17
C LEU A 113 7.03 0.04 11.88
N ALA A 114 7.58 -0.97 12.56
CA ALA A 114 8.88 -0.88 13.21
C ALA A 114 10.00 -0.65 12.19
N SER A 115 10.03 -1.42 11.09
CA SER A 115 11.02 -1.24 10.02
C SER A 115 10.94 0.16 9.39
N HIS A 116 9.73 0.67 9.16
CA HIS A 116 9.52 2.00 8.63
C HIS A 116 9.90 3.09 9.65
N GLY A 117 9.59 2.87 10.93
CA GLY A 117 10.00 3.76 12.02
C GLY A 117 11.52 3.89 12.12
N THR A 118 12.25 2.79 12.05
CA THR A 118 13.73 2.81 12.00
C THR A 118 14.24 3.60 10.81
N LEU A 119 13.68 3.40 9.62
CA LEU A 119 14.06 4.15 8.42
C LEU A 119 13.83 5.66 8.60
N MET A 120 12.68 6.04 9.19
CA MET A 120 12.37 7.44 9.47
C MET A 120 13.33 8.04 10.50
N ASP A 121 13.70 7.31 11.55
CA ASP A 121 14.67 7.75 12.55
C ASP A 121 16.06 7.95 11.92
N GLU A 122 16.54 7.00 11.14
CA GLU A 122 17.81 7.08 10.40
C GLU A 122 17.87 8.32 9.50
N TRP A 123 16.76 8.67 8.84
CA TRP A 123 16.69 9.82 7.93
C TRP A 123 16.47 11.15 8.64
N SER A 124 16.08 11.14 9.91
CA SER A 124 15.65 12.34 10.63
C SER A 124 16.71 13.45 10.63
N GLY A 125 17.99 13.08 10.80
CA GLY A 125 19.10 14.03 10.77
C GLY A 125 19.27 14.72 9.41
N ASP A 126 19.18 13.96 8.31
CA ASP A 126 19.30 14.49 6.96
C ASP A 126 18.08 15.35 6.58
N VAL A 127 16.89 14.91 6.97
CA VAL A 127 15.64 15.66 6.80
C VAL A 127 15.74 17.00 7.51
N GLU A 128 16.15 17.03 8.78
CA GLU A 128 16.37 18.28 9.51
C GLU A 128 17.42 19.19 8.86
N TRP A 129 18.52 18.60 8.39
CA TRP A 129 19.62 19.35 7.78
C TRP A 129 19.18 20.02 6.47
N LEU A 130 18.48 19.27 5.61
CA LEU A 130 17.91 19.78 4.36
C LEU A 130 16.79 20.79 4.65
N TRP A 131 15.96 20.52 5.64
CA TRP A 131 14.88 21.42 6.04
C TRP A 131 15.39 22.79 6.51
N LYS A 132 16.55 22.86 7.17
CA LYS A 132 17.13 24.16 7.55
C LYS A 132 17.66 24.97 6.35
N ARG A 133 17.87 24.34 5.19
CA ARG A 133 18.60 24.92 4.04
C ARG A 133 17.75 25.14 2.79
N CYS A 134 16.76 24.30 2.56
CA CYS A 134 16.02 24.29 1.30
C CYS A 134 14.64 24.98 1.38
N GLN A 135 14.21 25.49 2.54
CA GLN A 135 12.78 25.76 2.74
C GLN A 135 12.27 27.10 2.16
N PRO A 136 11.23 27.08 1.30
CA PRO A 136 10.39 28.25 1.07
C PRO A 136 9.48 28.51 2.27
N LEU A 137 9.19 29.77 2.55
CA LEU A 137 8.50 30.26 3.76
C LEU A 137 7.11 29.63 4.06
N GLY A 138 6.51 28.88 3.14
CA GLY A 138 5.16 28.33 3.23
C GLY A 138 5.01 26.89 3.75
N ASN A 139 6.08 26.10 3.92
CA ASN A 139 5.97 24.65 4.11
C ASN A 139 6.11 24.15 5.56
N ARG A 140 6.04 25.04 6.56
CA ARG A 140 6.36 24.71 7.97
C ARG A 140 5.53 23.58 8.61
N GLY A 141 4.34 23.26 8.10
CA GLY A 141 3.47 22.22 8.69
C GLY A 141 4.01 20.79 8.52
N PHE A 142 4.72 20.49 7.42
CA PHE A 142 5.17 19.12 7.15
C PHE A 142 6.23 18.63 8.15
N ILE A 143 7.14 19.52 8.60
CA ILE A 143 8.17 19.13 9.56
C ILE A 143 7.61 18.92 10.97
N SER A 144 6.53 19.61 11.35
CA SER A 144 5.89 19.36 12.64
C SER A 144 5.27 17.98 12.70
N GLU A 145 4.60 17.54 11.64
CA GLU A 145 4.01 16.19 11.56
C GLU A 145 5.11 15.11 11.58
N TRP A 146 6.20 15.32 10.84
CA TRP A 146 7.37 14.44 10.90
C TRP A 146 7.90 14.30 12.32
N ASN A 147 8.16 15.42 13.00
CA ASN A 147 8.70 15.41 14.35
C ASN A 147 7.77 14.73 15.36
N GLU A 148 6.45 14.86 15.19
CA GLU A 148 5.47 14.14 16.01
C GLU A 148 5.61 12.62 15.83
N ILE A 149 5.75 12.14 14.59
CA ILE A 149 5.95 10.71 14.32
C ILE A 149 7.29 10.22 14.87
N ILE A 150 8.38 10.97 14.70
CA ILE A 150 9.69 10.64 15.29
C ILE A 150 9.60 10.56 16.81
N GLN A 151 8.85 11.46 17.45
CA GLN A 151 8.62 11.40 18.89
C GLN A 151 7.89 10.10 19.28
N LYS A 152 6.81 9.74 18.56
CA LYS A 152 6.09 8.47 18.80
C LYS A 152 7.00 7.25 18.65
N ILE A 153 7.83 7.21 17.60
CA ILE A 153 8.80 6.12 17.38
C ILE A 153 9.76 5.98 18.56
N ASN A 154 10.24 7.11 19.10
CA ASN A 154 11.14 7.12 20.26
C ASN A 154 10.43 6.70 21.55
N ASP A 155 9.17 7.09 21.73
CA ASP A 155 8.36 6.72 22.88
C ASP A 155 7.98 5.21 22.86
N ASP A 156 7.82 4.62 21.67
CA ASP A 156 7.47 3.21 21.45
C ASP A 156 8.68 2.24 21.50
N SER A 157 9.90 2.74 21.73
CA SER A 157 11.12 1.92 21.85
C SER A 157 11.00 0.86 22.97
N PRO A 158 11.53 -0.37 22.81
CA PRO A 158 11.01 -1.56 23.47
C PRO A 158 11.44 -1.61 24.94
N ASN A 159 10.57 -1.13 25.81
CA ASN A 159 10.66 -1.44 27.23
C ASN A 159 9.52 -2.33 27.73
N ASN A 160 8.60 -2.83 26.89
CA ASN A 160 7.50 -3.69 27.36
C ASN A 160 7.01 -4.73 26.31
N GLY A 161 7.53 -5.96 26.41
CA GLY A 161 6.68 -7.16 26.50
C GLY A 161 6.07 -7.80 25.24
N GLU A 162 6.87 -8.12 24.21
CA GLU A 162 6.38 -8.87 23.03
C GLU A 162 6.87 -10.34 22.93
N ASP A 163 7.34 -10.95 24.03
CA ASP A 163 7.84 -12.34 24.02
C ASP A 163 6.72 -13.42 24.00
N VAL A 164 5.46 -13.07 24.27
CA VAL A 164 4.40 -14.06 24.50
C VAL A 164 3.67 -14.46 23.20
N GLU A 165 3.67 -13.62 22.17
CA GLU A 165 2.88 -13.87 20.94
C GLU A 165 3.65 -14.72 19.90
N ASP A 166 4.98 -14.83 20.03
CA ASP A 166 5.86 -15.61 19.16
C ASP A 166 5.80 -17.13 19.40
N GLU A 167 5.49 -17.58 20.62
CA GLU A 167 5.41 -19.01 20.96
C GLU A 167 4.19 -19.68 20.31
N LEU A 168 3.07 -18.96 20.19
CA LEU A 168 1.85 -19.48 19.57
C LEU A 168 2.01 -19.74 18.07
N ILE A 169 2.85 -18.95 17.38
CA ILE A 169 3.09 -19.09 15.93
C ILE A 169 4.12 -20.17 15.63
N ARG A 170 5.15 -20.35 16.48
CA ARG A 170 6.01 -21.56 16.40
C ARG A 170 5.19 -22.82 16.60
N SER A 171 4.22 -22.78 17.53
CA SER A 171 3.29 -23.88 17.72
C SER A 171 2.39 -24.11 16.50
N LEU A 172 1.90 -23.06 15.83
CA LEU A 172 1.03 -23.18 14.65
C LEU A 172 1.77 -23.66 13.39
N ALA A 173 3.05 -23.29 13.24
CA ALA A 173 3.93 -23.79 12.18
C ALA A 173 4.36 -25.25 12.39
N GLY A 174 4.24 -25.78 13.61
CA GLY A 174 4.61 -27.16 13.98
C GLY A 174 3.45 -28.17 14.02
N VAL A 175 2.19 -27.76 13.78
CA VAL A 175 1.07 -28.71 13.70
C VAL A 175 1.12 -29.43 12.36
N ASN A 176 1.77 -30.60 12.36
CA ASN A 176 1.59 -31.62 11.34
C ASN A 176 0.11 -32.01 11.35
N ILE A 177 -0.60 -31.77 10.25
CA ILE A 177 -2.00 -32.22 10.10
C ILE A 177 -1.96 -33.72 9.79
N ASP A 178 -1.70 -34.54 10.81
CA ASP A 178 -1.91 -35.98 10.73
C ASP A 178 -3.40 -36.25 10.97
N ASN A 179 -4.12 -36.39 9.86
CA ASN A 179 -5.51 -36.80 9.85
C ASN A 179 -5.59 -38.31 10.05
N ASP A 180 -5.50 -38.76 11.29
CA ASP A 180 -5.70 -40.17 11.64
C ASP A 180 -7.07 -40.34 12.31
N SER A 181 -8.10 -40.64 11.50
CA SER A 181 -9.39 -41.11 12.01
C SER A 181 -9.43 -42.63 11.92
N GLN A 182 -8.84 -43.31 12.89
CA GLN A 182 -9.21 -44.69 13.21
C GLN A 182 -10.44 -44.67 14.12
N ASN A 183 -11.53 -45.31 13.66
CA ASN A 183 -12.56 -45.82 14.56
C ASN A 183 -12.79 -47.30 14.26
N ALA A 184 -12.23 -48.16 15.10
CA ALA A 184 -12.63 -49.54 15.31
C ALA A 184 -13.60 -49.54 16.52
N ALA A 185 -14.69 -50.30 16.62
CA ALA A 185 -14.76 -51.75 16.42
C ALA A 185 -16.22 -52.28 16.58
N THR A 186 -16.58 -53.29 15.76
CA THR A 186 -17.28 -54.57 16.08
C THR A 186 -18.78 -54.54 16.49
N THR A 187 -19.71 -55.31 15.86
CA THR A 187 -19.95 -56.76 16.14
C THR A 187 -20.99 -57.42 15.19
N GLN A 188 -20.59 -58.58 14.63
CA GLN A 188 -21.28 -59.85 14.27
C GLN A 188 -22.52 -59.98 13.34
N ALA A 189 -22.25 -60.69 12.22
CA ALA A 189 -22.79 -62.00 11.78
C ALA A 189 -24.21 -62.19 11.19
N SER A 190 -24.20 -62.78 9.98
CA SER A 190 -25.05 -63.88 9.46
C SER A 190 -26.12 -63.59 8.41
N HIS A 191 -25.94 -64.22 7.23
CA HIS A 191 -26.92 -64.71 6.23
C HIS A 191 -27.83 -63.64 5.56
N ASN A 192 -28.11 -63.63 4.25
CA ASN A 192 -28.46 -64.71 3.33
C ASN A 192 -28.46 -64.17 1.88
N VAL A 193 -28.28 -65.06 0.90
CA VAL A 193 -28.31 -64.83 -0.55
C VAL A 193 -29.74 -64.54 -1.04
N ASN A 194 -29.94 -63.57 -1.93
CA ASN A 194 -30.84 -63.77 -3.09
C ASN A 194 -30.71 -62.74 -4.22
N HIS A 195 -30.77 -63.28 -5.44
CA HIS A 195 -30.94 -62.63 -6.74
C HIS A 195 -32.18 -61.71 -6.82
N ASN A 196 -32.15 -60.66 -7.66
CA ASN A 196 -33.02 -60.57 -8.85
C ASN A 196 -32.70 -59.31 -9.69
N LEU A 197 -32.98 -59.46 -10.99
CA LEU A 197 -32.65 -58.69 -12.17
C LEU A 197 -33.45 -57.40 -12.41
N ASN A 198 -33.00 -56.70 -13.48
CA ASN A 198 -33.74 -55.89 -14.47
C ASN A 198 -33.63 -54.37 -14.26
N ASN A 199 -32.86 -53.64 -15.08
CA ASN A 199 -33.10 -53.30 -16.49
C ASN A 199 -34.33 -52.40 -16.69
N THR A 200 -34.08 -51.14 -17.03
CA THR A 200 -34.73 -50.49 -18.18
C THR A 200 -34.02 -49.16 -18.46
N GLY A 201 -33.29 -49.12 -19.57
CA GLY A 201 -32.97 -47.86 -20.22
C GLY A 201 -34.19 -47.31 -20.95
N THR A 202 -34.24 -46.00 -21.12
CA THR A 202 -34.78 -45.38 -22.34
C THR A 202 -34.31 -43.93 -22.44
N SER A 203 -33.80 -43.61 -23.62
CA SER A 203 -33.28 -42.33 -24.05
C SER A 203 -34.37 -41.47 -24.69
N LEU A 204 -33.99 -40.22 -24.98
CA LEU A 204 -34.48 -39.31 -26.04
C LEU A 204 -35.43 -38.17 -25.63
N ALA A 205 -34.81 -36.97 -25.56
CA ALA A 205 -34.91 -35.93 -26.59
C ALA A 205 -35.79 -34.69 -26.37
N ARG A 206 -35.18 -33.57 -26.82
CA ARG A 206 -35.72 -32.34 -27.43
C ARG A 206 -36.07 -31.12 -26.54
N ARG A 207 -35.15 -30.16 -26.60
CA ARG A 207 -35.25 -28.88 -27.37
C ARG A 207 -36.42 -27.95 -26.98
N ASN A 208 -36.10 -26.79 -26.42
CA ASN A 208 -36.70 -25.56 -26.94
C ASN A 208 -35.76 -24.33 -26.81
N ILE A 209 -35.64 -23.64 -27.93
CA ILE A 209 -34.95 -22.37 -28.15
C ILE A 209 -36.04 -21.29 -28.11
N ASN A 210 -35.79 -20.15 -27.48
CA ASN A 210 -36.34 -18.90 -28.02
C ASN A 210 -35.53 -17.67 -27.59
N ASN A 211 -35.13 -16.94 -28.63
CA ASN A 211 -34.50 -15.64 -28.62
C ASN A 211 -35.53 -14.56 -28.25
N ASN A 212 -35.09 -13.48 -27.59
CA ASN A 212 -35.60 -12.15 -27.98
C ASN A 212 -34.51 -11.09 -27.78
N SER A 213 -34.18 -10.43 -28.89
CA SER A 213 -33.27 -9.31 -29.01
C SER A 213 -34.13 -8.11 -29.39
N GLN A 214 -34.16 -7.06 -28.57
CA GLN A 214 -34.54 -5.73 -29.03
C GLN A 214 -33.66 -4.66 -28.38
N ASN A 215 -32.80 -4.13 -29.22
CA ASN A 215 -32.00 -2.93 -29.07
C ASN A 215 -32.85 -1.72 -29.50
N VAL A 216 -32.99 -0.70 -28.67
CA VAL A 216 -33.56 0.61 -29.06
C VAL A 216 -32.65 1.69 -28.49
N GLY A 217 -31.99 2.44 -29.39
CA GLY A 217 -31.06 3.52 -29.06
C GLY A 217 -31.74 4.83 -28.67
N PRO A 218 -30.99 5.83 -28.16
CA PRO A 218 -31.54 7.11 -27.72
C PRO A 218 -31.64 8.14 -28.85
N GLN A 219 -32.74 8.89 -28.85
CA GLN A 219 -33.06 10.01 -29.76
C GLN A 219 -32.72 11.36 -29.10
N PRO A 220 -32.25 12.39 -29.83
CA PRO A 220 -31.87 13.69 -29.27
C PRO A 220 -33.03 14.68 -29.28
N ALA A 221 -33.08 15.60 -28.30
CA ALA A 221 -34.05 16.71 -28.26
C ALA A 221 -33.35 18.07 -28.42
N THR A 222 -33.76 18.78 -29.47
CA THR A 222 -33.64 20.22 -29.73
C THR A 222 -34.30 21.03 -28.60
N GLY A 223 -33.74 22.14 -28.09
CA GLY A 223 -33.73 23.46 -28.74
C GLY A 223 -34.84 24.36 -28.15
N GLY A 224 -34.47 25.46 -27.49
CA GLY A 224 -35.43 26.45 -26.98
C GLY A 224 -34.75 27.71 -26.45
N ALA A 225 -34.77 28.78 -27.26
CA ALA A 225 -34.35 30.14 -26.94
C ALA A 225 -35.59 31.04 -26.74
N SER A 226 -35.52 31.96 -25.77
CA SER A 226 -36.24 33.26 -25.61
C SER A 226 -36.10 33.65 -24.13
N ALA A 227 -35.80 34.88 -23.70
CA ALA A 227 -35.79 36.20 -24.31
C ALA A 227 -34.70 37.07 -23.66
#